data_AF-A0A0G0LWJ8-F1
#
_entry.id   AF-A0A0G0LWJ8-F1
#
_cell.length_a   1.000
_cell.length_b   1.000
_cell.length_c   1.000
_cell.angle_alpha   90.00
_cell.angle_beta   90.00
_cell.angle_gamma   90.00
#
_symmetry.space_group_name_H-M   'P 1'
#
loop_
_entity.id
_entity.type
_entity.pdbx_description
1 polymer ?
#
loop_
_entity_poly.entity_id
_entity_poly.type
_entity_poly.pdbx_seq_one_letter_code
_entity_poly.pdbx_strand_id
1 'polypeptide(L)'
;MNKFALTTLLILSFAFLFSKVAIAESGCGGTEFCQDTKIVNEIECNYQVESQSCKRDLTGQSTTINCTATQDDCYSYETGTACRYSQNLEECEPTGRKKVSCCSGAGGGNYECNGETELIRDCLPRSSCNDDRRGARCGEGNQFWCFSLQCMDCAATDPSVPEVSFNETGNSATISWNAGTGGVSQSLYVGSDQTMVNNNCTGAGTPCVYSSANATSPTEVPGLTPGTFYYAKVVNYKDAACSAESSQKFISCNNITPLSMTLKPNEAKVLTATLTGSSETPTVNFSVNNGVVSVSPLSDNDGTDGYKTTVTAGPGSGQSVVTSGVAIGAITYCSADTAVDIIPPGAWWQVGDGDVSAGGDLTSDVPNGNYFDLSGSGGYPGIPIYSGVTNLTASNVSPPGFGWLAQSGGTDGKIYDYQFFANQIPADTVITTVPNGNVDGSFFESGGTLSYGYYWYKYTGNGTNLSVDTPIDLTGTDRKIILLVEGAGLTIKGDIVLTDGREFFGAFVNGAIDVDPLVTSLEGIYLADSTFGTGIGIDQLHVRGSIASYGGVALQRDLNNDTNPSEFFEYAPDQILMFPTKLGARKISWKEVAP
;
A
#
# COMPACT_ATOMS: atom_id res chain seq x y z
N MET A 1 -14.94 41.73 32.34
CA MET A 1 -13.58 41.80 31.76
C MET A 1 -13.45 40.59 30.86
N ASN A 2 -13.10 40.63 29.56
CA ASN A 2 -12.56 41.68 28.73
C ASN A 2 -12.87 41.33 27.27
N LYS A 3 -13.45 42.29 26.54
CA LYS A 3 -13.23 42.63 25.13
C LYS A 3 -12.96 41.49 24.13
N PHE A 4 -14.01 40.90 23.56
CA PHE A 4 -13.97 40.40 22.15
C PHE A 4 -15.36 40.28 21.49
N ALA A 5 -16.40 40.94 22.05
CA ALA A 5 -17.78 40.85 21.58
C ALA A 5 -18.31 42.17 20.96
N LEU A 6 -17.43 43.05 20.47
CA LEU A 6 -17.81 44.38 19.97
C LEU A 6 -17.45 44.63 18.49
N THR A 7 -17.03 43.60 17.74
CA THR A 7 -16.67 43.75 16.31
C THR A 7 -17.65 43.03 15.37
N THR A 8 -18.57 42.22 15.91
CA THR A 8 -19.54 41.44 15.13
C THR A 8 -20.91 42.11 15.00
N LEU A 9 -21.09 43.31 15.58
CA LEU A 9 -22.36 44.06 15.56
C LEU A 9 -22.33 45.33 14.69
N LEU A 10 -21.29 45.52 13.87
CA LEU A 10 -21.18 46.66 12.95
C LEU A 10 -21.14 46.27 11.46
N ILE A 11 -21.42 44.99 11.14
CA ILE A 11 -21.47 44.50 9.73
C ILE A 11 -22.87 43.98 9.37
N LEU A 12 -23.80 43.87 10.32
CA LEU A 12 -25.18 43.40 10.06
C LEU A 12 -26.25 44.49 9.92
N SER A 13 -25.87 45.77 9.85
CA SER A 13 -26.81 46.90 9.66
C SER A 13 -26.54 47.74 8.41
N PHE A 14 -25.68 47.29 7.50
CA PHE A 14 -25.43 47.94 6.20
C PHE A 14 -25.87 47.09 4.99
N ALA A 15 -26.88 46.22 5.18
CA ALA A 15 -27.39 45.32 4.14
C ALA A 15 -28.88 45.55 3.79
N PHE A 16 -29.53 46.58 4.34
CA PHE A 16 -30.90 46.93 3.96
C PHE A 16 -31.02 48.46 3.84
N LEU A 17 -30.62 48.98 2.68
CA LEU A 17 -30.98 50.28 2.06
C LEU A 17 -29.83 50.71 1.15
N PHE A 18 -29.68 50.09 -0.03
CA PHE A 18 -29.23 50.75 -1.27
C PHE A 18 -29.48 49.80 -2.43
N SER A 19 -30.60 50.06 -3.09
CA SER A 19 -30.91 49.64 -4.44
C SER A 19 -29.76 49.97 -5.40
N LYS A 20 -29.55 49.06 -6.35
CA LYS A 20 -28.90 49.24 -7.66
C LYS A 20 -28.42 50.67 -7.94
N VAL A 21 -27.12 50.89 -7.89
CA VAL A 21 -26.48 51.98 -8.64
C VAL A 21 -25.82 51.35 -9.85
N ALA A 22 -26.55 51.40 -10.96
CA ALA A 22 -25.95 51.40 -12.27
C ALA A 22 -25.10 52.67 -12.37
N ILE A 23 -23.81 52.53 -12.67
CA ILE A 23 -23.05 53.66 -13.22
C ILE A 23 -23.36 53.65 -14.71
N ALA A 24 -24.42 54.37 -15.05
CA ALA A 24 -24.69 54.83 -16.40
C ALA A 24 -24.97 56.33 -16.26
N GLU A 25 -24.01 57.16 -16.68
CA GLU A 25 -24.26 58.46 -17.33
C GLU A 25 -22.91 59.13 -17.69
N SER A 26 -22.53 59.01 -18.95
CA SER A 26 -22.19 60.20 -19.73
C SER A 26 -22.99 60.09 -21.02
N GLY A 27 -24.00 60.95 -21.12
CA GLY A 27 -25.04 60.85 -22.13
C GLY A 27 -24.51 61.02 -23.56
N CYS A 28 -25.12 60.26 -24.46
CA CYS A 28 -25.67 60.79 -25.69
C CYS A 28 -26.97 60.01 -25.93
N GLY A 29 -28.10 60.61 -25.55
CA GLY A 29 -29.38 60.21 -26.10
C GLY A 29 -29.39 60.62 -27.57
N GLY A 30 -29.36 59.65 -28.47
CA GLY A 30 -29.39 59.88 -29.91
C GLY A 30 -29.59 58.57 -30.65
N THR A 31 -30.62 58.51 -31.49
CA THR A 31 -30.96 57.41 -32.41
C THR A 31 -30.01 57.33 -33.60
N GLU A 32 -28.70 57.50 -33.38
CA GLU A 32 -27.73 57.67 -34.45
C GLU A 32 -26.73 56.52 -34.46
N PHE A 33 -26.82 55.74 -35.54
CA PHE A 33 -25.79 54.82 -36.01
C PHE A 33 -24.41 55.48 -35.90
N CYS A 34 -23.49 54.88 -35.14
CA CYS A 34 -22.10 55.34 -35.12
C CYS A 34 -21.55 55.29 -36.55
N GLN A 35 -21.21 56.48 -37.04
CA GLN A 35 -20.54 56.72 -38.29
C GLN A 35 -19.08 56.22 -38.17
N ASP A 36 -18.56 55.75 -39.31
CA ASP A 36 -17.13 55.53 -39.62
C ASP A 36 -16.54 54.12 -39.49
N THR A 37 -16.59 53.33 -40.60
CA THR A 37 -15.45 52.53 -41.13
C THR A 37 -15.62 52.17 -42.64
N LYS A 38 -14.53 51.84 -43.39
CA LYS A 38 -14.26 51.64 -44.89
C LYS A 38 -13.69 50.25 -45.53
N ILE A 39 -14.37 49.47 -46.43
CA ILE A 39 -14.20 48.14 -47.13
C ILE A 39 -13.56 48.57 -48.43
N VAL A 40 -12.42 47.97 -48.73
CA VAL A 40 -11.66 48.26 -49.94
C VAL A 40 -12.11 47.29 -51.03
N ASN A 41 -12.76 47.79 -52.08
CA ASN A 41 -12.63 47.19 -53.41
C ASN A 41 -11.50 47.97 -54.10
N GLU A 42 -10.39 47.30 -54.40
CA GLU A 42 -9.35 47.86 -55.26
C GLU A 42 -9.93 48.12 -56.65
N ILE A 43 -9.83 49.38 -57.11
CA ILE A 43 -9.92 49.74 -58.52
C ILE A 43 -8.65 50.54 -58.79
N GLU A 44 -7.65 49.91 -59.40
CA GLU A 44 -6.58 50.65 -60.06
C GLU A 44 -7.12 51.24 -61.36
N CYS A 45 -7.19 52.56 -61.44
CA CYS A 45 -7.37 53.27 -62.71
C CYS A 45 -5.98 53.62 -63.25
N ASN A 46 -5.57 52.96 -64.33
CA ASN A 46 -4.37 53.34 -65.06
C ASN A 46 -4.65 54.61 -65.90
N TYR A 47 -3.87 55.67 -65.71
CA TYR A 47 -4.15 57.03 -66.25
C TYR A 47 -3.42 57.32 -67.56
N GLN A 48 -3.30 56.34 -68.44
CA GLN A 48 -2.74 56.55 -69.76
C GLN A 48 -3.63 55.86 -70.80
N VAL A 49 -4.01 56.66 -71.81
CA VAL A 49 -4.72 56.32 -73.05
C VAL A 49 -6.27 56.33 -73.02
N GLU A 50 -6.84 57.17 -73.90
CA GLU A 50 -8.26 57.43 -74.11
C GLU A 50 -9.03 56.19 -74.61
N SER A 51 -9.72 55.49 -73.70
CA SER A 51 -11.04 54.88 -73.94
C SER A 51 -11.50 54.13 -72.68
N GLN A 52 -12.72 54.44 -72.22
CA GLN A 52 -13.30 53.91 -70.99
C GLN A 52 -13.74 52.45 -71.16
N SER A 53 -13.14 51.52 -70.41
CA SER A 53 -13.78 50.25 -70.02
C SER A 53 -13.10 49.63 -68.80
N CYS A 54 -13.81 49.49 -67.68
CA CYS A 54 -13.34 48.73 -66.51
C CYS A 54 -13.57 47.24 -66.74
N LYS A 55 -12.53 46.40 -66.65
CA LYS A 55 -12.66 44.93 -66.61
C LYS A 55 -12.33 44.38 -65.23
N ARG A 56 -13.09 43.37 -64.81
CA ARG A 56 -13.01 42.65 -63.54
C ARG A 56 -11.99 41.53 -63.70
N ASP A 57 -10.90 41.51 -62.91
CA ASP A 57 -10.00 40.36 -62.93
C ASP A 57 -10.43 39.33 -61.88
N LEU A 58 -10.57 38.09 -62.32
CA LEU A 58 -10.94 36.91 -61.52
C LEU A 58 -9.68 36.06 -61.37
N THR A 59 -8.90 36.29 -60.31
CA THR A 59 -7.82 35.38 -59.92
C THR A 59 -7.78 35.26 -58.40
N GLY A 60 -7.94 34.02 -57.93
CA GLY A 60 -8.15 33.70 -56.53
C GLY A 60 -6.92 33.89 -55.65
N GLN A 61 -7.15 34.45 -54.47
CA GLN A 61 -6.40 34.19 -53.25
C GLN A 61 -7.27 34.60 -52.07
N SER A 62 -7.55 33.63 -51.19
CA SER A 62 -8.15 33.88 -49.88
C SER A 62 -7.04 34.34 -48.94
N THR A 63 -7.13 35.56 -48.44
CA THR A 63 -6.30 36.06 -47.34
C THR A 63 -7.16 36.31 -46.13
N THR A 64 -6.94 35.54 -45.06
CA THR A 64 -7.53 35.77 -43.73
C THR A 64 -6.84 36.97 -43.09
N ILE A 65 -7.60 38.02 -42.75
CA ILE A 65 -7.09 39.20 -42.04
C ILE A 65 -7.28 38.98 -40.53
N ASN A 66 -6.19 39.15 -39.78
CA ASN A 66 -6.15 39.04 -38.32
C ASN A 66 -6.48 40.42 -37.71
N CYS A 67 -7.60 40.53 -36.98
CA CYS A 67 -8.06 41.80 -36.40
C CYS A 67 -7.47 42.03 -35.01
N THR A 68 -6.21 42.47 -34.94
CA THR A 68 -5.60 43.05 -33.74
C THR A 68 -4.84 44.31 -34.14
N ALA A 69 -5.56 45.42 -34.32
CA ALA A 69 -4.96 46.75 -34.46
C ALA A 69 -5.72 47.74 -33.57
N THR A 70 -5.01 48.40 -32.67
CA THR A 70 -5.50 49.44 -31.77
C THR A 70 -5.61 50.79 -32.48
N GLN A 71 -6.42 51.69 -31.92
CA GLN A 71 -6.98 52.94 -32.45
C GLN A 71 -6.02 53.97 -33.09
N ASP A 72 -4.70 53.81 -33.02
CA ASP A 72 -3.73 54.88 -33.31
C ASP A 72 -3.12 54.91 -34.72
N ASP A 73 -3.42 53.95 -35.61
CA ASP A 73 -2.81 53.90 -36.96
C ASP A 73 -3.61 54.62 -38.07
N CYS A 74 -4.62 55.42 -37.72
CA CYS A 74 -5.49 56.11 -38.70
C CYS A 74 -5.12 57.59 -38.92
N TYR A 75 -3.96 57.88 -39.51
CA TYR A 75 -3.73 59.17 -40.18
C TYR A 75 -2.92 59.01 -41.46
N SER A 76 -3.37 59.66 -42.56
CA SER A 76 -2.43 60.20 -43.55
C SER A 76 -3.01 61.45 -44.25
N TYR A 77 -2.16 62.48 -44.29
CA TYR A 77 -2.21 63.61 -45.23
C TYR A 77 -1.56 63.17 -46.55
N GLU A 78 -2.04 63.65 -47.71
CA GLU A 78 -1.23 64.42 -48.68
C GLU A 78 -2.04 64.85 -49.92
N THR A 79 -1.55 65.94 -50.52
CA THR A 79 -2.16 66.86 -51.50
C THR A 79 -2.08 66.40 -52.95
N GLY A 80 -3.14 66.61 -53.73
CA GLY A 80 -3.13 66.53 -55.20
C GLY A 80 -3.80 67.75 -55.83
N THR A 81 -3.01 68.56 -56.55
CA THR A 81 -3.40 69.84 -57.15
C THR A 81 -4.13 69.65 -58.48
N ALA A 82 -5.28 70.31 -58.67
CA ALA A 82 -5.89 70.47 -60.00
C ALA A 82 -6.42 71.91 -60.16
N CYS A 83 -5.72 72.72 -60.96
CA CYS A 83 -6.14 74.07 -61.32
C CYS A 83 -7.20 74.03 -62.44
N ARG A 84 -8.29 74.79 -62.31
CA ARG A 84 -9.11 75.20 -63.45
C ARG A 84 -9.00 76.72 -63.63
N TYR A 85 -8.56 77.13 -64.82
CA TYR A 85 -8.51 78.52 -65.26
C TYR A 85 -9.94 79.04 -65.50
N SER A 86 -10.35 80.07 -64.78
CA SER A 86 -11.37 81.02 -65.24
C SER A 86 -10.77 82.43 -65.17
N GLN A 87 -11.08 83.27 -66.15
CA GLN A 87 -10.48 84.59 -66.26
C GLN A 87 -10.99 85.48 -65.11
N ASN A 88 -10.06 85.86 -64.23
CA ASN A 88 -10.11 86.93 -63.22
C ASN A 88 -10.95 86.65 -61.95
N LEU A 89 -10.38 85.89 -61.01
CA LEU A 89 -10.31 86.11 -59.54
C LEU A 89 -9.81 84.83 -58.85
N GLU A 90 -8.80 84.95 -57.98
CA GLU A 90 -8.17 83.84 -57.23
C GLU A 90 -9.05 83.41 -56.05
N GLU A 91 -9.67 82.24 -56.12
CA GLU A 91 -10.13 81.48 -54.94
C GLU A 91 -10.25 80.00 -55.32
N CYS A 92 -9.44 79.15 -54.68
CA CYS A 92 -9.52 77.68 -54.82
C CYS A 92 -10.46 77.13 -53.74
N GLU A 93 -11.68 76.73 -54.07
CA GLU A 93 -12.53 75.97 -53.15
C GLU A 93 -12.39 74.45 -53.34
N PRO A 94 -12.22 73.67 -52.25
CA PRO A 94 -12.13 72.21 -52.32
C PRO A 94 -13.53 71.58 -52.51
N THR A 95 -13.79 70.99 -53.68
CA THR A 95 -15.01 70.18 -53.91
C THR A 95 -14.69 68.81 -54.50
N GLY A 96 -14.69 67.78 -53.64
CA GLY A 96 -14.64 66.38 -54.09
C GLY A 96 -14.35 65.38 -52.97
N ARG A 97 -15.40 64.79 -52.37
CA ARG A 97 -15.29 63.73 -51.35
C ARG A 97 -15.28 62.36 -52.02
N LYS A 98 -14.25 61.53 -51.80
CA LYS A 98 -14.23 60.11 -52.18
C LYS A 98 -14.61 59.27 -50.94
N LYS A 99 -15.81 58.68 -50.93
CA LYS A 99 -16.29 57.77 -49.88
C LYS A 99 -15.86 56.34 -50.19
N VAL A 100 -15.42 55.59 -49.17
CA VAL A 100 -15.37 54.12 -49.26
C VAL A 100 -15.73 53.53 -47.85
N SER A 101 -16.29 52.32 -47.72
CA SER A 101 -17.18 51.85 -46.58
C SER A 101 -16.89 50.40 -46.09
N CYS A 102 -16.52 50.11 -44.79
CA CYS A 102 -15.96 48.89 -44.10
C CYS A 102 -16.93 48.54 -43.04
N CYS A 103 -17.21 47.25 -42.94
CA CYS A 103 -17.90 46.69 -41.82
C CYS A 103 -16.88 45.89 -41.00
N SER A 104 -16.67 46.31 -39.76
CA SER A 104 -16.18 45.45 -38.68
C SER A 104 -16.98 45.80 -37.43
N GLY A 105 -17.60 44.79 -36.81
CA GLY A 105 -18.20 44.88 -35.47
C GLY A 105 -19.66 45.31 -35.43
N ALA A 106 -20.56 44.33 -35.57
CA ALA A 106 -21.92 44.48 -35.09
C ALA A 106 -21.96 44.35 -33.56
N GLY A 107 -22.54 45.32 -32.87
CA GLY A 107 -22.69 45.31 -31.42
C GLY A 107 -23.46 46.53 -30.94
N GLY A 108 -24.75 46.58 -31.24
CA GLY A 108 -25.61 47.73 -30.92
C GLY A 108 -27.08 47.42 -31.14
N GLY A 109 -27.57 46.33 -30.55
CA GLY A 109 -28.96 45.91 -30.57
C GLY A 109 -29.05 44.45 -30.15
N ASN A 110 -29.88 44.15 -29.15
CA ASN A 110 -30.08 42.83 -28.52
C ASN A 110 -30.09 41.64 -29.50
N TYR A 111 -28.92 41.10 -29.85
CA TYR A 111 -28.77 39.89 -30.63
C TYR A 111 -27.88 38.94 -29.80
N GLU A 112 -28.53 38.19 -28.91
CA GLU A 112 -27.90 37.13 -28.12
C GLU A 112 -27.89 35.84 -28.94
N CYS A 113 -26.72 35.24 -29.12
CA CYS A 113 -26.52 34.06 -29.95
C CYS A 113 -25.60 33.10 -29.19
N ASN A 114 -26.03 31.84 -29.02
CA ASN A 114 -25.30 30.81 -28.26
C ASN A 114 -24.28 30.02 -29.13
N GLY A 115 -23.83 30.60 -30.24
CA GLY A 115 -22.99 29.93 -31.24
C GLY A 115 -22.24 30.92 -32.15
N GLU A 116 -21.68 30.40 -33.25
CA GLU A 116 -20.95 31.21 -34.24
C GLU A 116 -21.88 32.23 -34.90
N THR A 117 -21.38 33.42 -35.24
CA THR A 117 -22.16 34.42 -36.01
C THR A 117 -21.54 34.61 -37.39
N GLU A 118 -22.28 34.24 -38.44
CA GLU A 118 -21.86 34.49 -39.82
C GLU A 118 -22.61 35.70 -40.38
N LEU A 119 -21.86 36.58 -41.07
CA LEU A 119 -22.43 37.71 -41.79
C LEU A 119 -22.91 37.23 -43.17
N ILE A 120 -24.21 36.97 -43.27
CA ILE A 120 -24.84 36.58 -44.53
C ILE A 120 -25.15 37.82 -45.35
N ARG A 121 -24.87 37.72 -46.65
CA ARG A 121 -25.10 38.79 -47.62
C ARG A 121 -26.02 38.31 -48.73
N ASP A 122 -27.28 38.73 -48.66
CA ASP A 122 -28.31 38.39 -49.66
C ASP A 122 -28.62 39.55 -50.59
N CYS A 123 -28.96 39.25 -51.84
CA CYS A 123 -29.38 40.26 -52.79
C CYS A 123 -30.91 40.40 -52.78
N LEU A 124 -31.43 41.39 -52.05
CA LEU A 124 -32.87 41.51 -51.80
C LEU A 124 -33.44 42.85 -52.29
N PRO A 125 -34.75 42.93 -52.63
CA PRO A 125 -35.42 44.19 -52.95
C PRO A 125 -35.33 45.19 -51.80
N ARG A 126 -35.31 46.50 -52.12
CA ARG A 126 -35.19 47.58 -51.12
C ARG A 126 -36.16 47.49 -49.94
N SER A 127 -37.39 47.02 -50.18
CA SER A 127 -38.44 46.89 -49.15
C SER A 127 -38.17 45.79 -48.12
N SER A 128 -37.26 44.86 -48.43
CA SER A 128 -36.92 43.70 -47.59
C SER A 128 -35.60 43.89 -46.83
N CYS A 129 -35.04 45.10 -46.89
CA CYS A 129 -33.75 45.45 -46.31
C CYS A 129 -33.93 46.65 -45.38
N ASN A 130 -33.64 46.51 -44.08
CA ASN A 130 -33.62 47.67 -43.22
C ASN A 130 -32.56 48.67 -43.72
N ASP A 131 -32.89 49.95 -43.66
CA ASP A 131 -32.07 51.03 -44.25
C ASP A 131 -30.64 51.06 -43.70
N ASP A 132 -30.46 50.55 -42.48
CA ASP A 132 -29.24 50.51 -41.69
C ASP A 132 -28.34 49.28 -41.95
N ARG A 133 -28.86 48.26 -42.65
CA ARG A 133 -28.15 47.01 -42.98
C ARG A 133 -28.01 46.78 -44.49
N ARG A 134 -28.15 47.86 -45.27
CA ARG A 134 -28.21 47.84 -46.73
C ARG A 134 -26.91 48.32 -47.37
N GLY A 135 -26.29 47.46 -48.16
CA GLY A 135 -25.11 47.73 -48.98
C GLY A 135 -25.43 48.25 -50.39
N ALA A 136 -24.46 48.11 -51.29
CA ALA A 136 -24.58 48.53 -52.68
C ALA A 136 -25.63 47.73 -53.46
N ARG A 137 -26.07 48.27 -54.61
CA ARG A 137 -26.98 47.54 -55.50
C ARG A 137 -26.35 46.25 -56.00
N CYS A 138 -27.17 45.20 -56.05
CA CYS A 138 -26.82 43.90 -56.56
C CYS A 138 -27.85 43.55 -57.64
N GLY A 139 -27.43 43.37 -58.89
CA GLY A 139 -28.32 43.00 -60.01
C GLY A 139 -29.10 44.14 -60.68
N GLU A 140 -29.80 43.77 -61.76
CA GLU A 140 -30.64 44.66 -62.56
C GLU A 140 -32.03 44.81 -61.91
N GLY A 141 -32.18 45.86 -61.11
CA GLY A 141 -33.42 46.15 -60.39
C GLY A 141 -33.19 47.05 -59.17
N ASN A 142 -34.23 47.25 -58.37
CA ASN A 142 -34.15 48.01 -57.11
C ASN A 142 -33.73 47.09 -55.93
N GLN A 143 -32.72 46.24 -56.18
CA GLN A 143 -32.18 45.25 -55.24
C GLN A 143 -30.85 45.73 -54.66
N PHE A 144 -30.60 45.41 -53.39
CA PHE A 144 -29.44 45.82 -52.63
C PHE A 144 -28.89 44.63 -51.83
N TRP A 145 -27.58 44.62 -51.60
CA TRP A 145 -26.99 43.67 -50.66
C TRP A 145 -27.54 43.95 -49.25
N CYS A 146 -28.13 42.95 -48.62
CA CYS A 146 -28.64 43.02 -47.27
C CYS A 146 -27.79 42.15 -46.37
N PHE A 147 -27.35 42.73 -45.26
CA PHE A 147 -26.49 42.05 -44.31
C PHE A 147 -27.32 41.62 -43.09
N SER A 148 -27.29 40.33 -42.79
CA SER A 148 -27.85 39.77 -41.56
C SER A 148 -26.82 38.90 -40.86
N LEU A 149 -26.84 38.93 -39.54
CA LEU A 149 -26.13 37.94 -38.75
C LEU A 149 -27.01 36.71 -38.62
N GLN A 150 -26.45 35.53 -38.89
CA GLN A 150 -27.09 34.26 -38.59
C GLN A 150 -26.27 33.54 -37.52
N CYS A 151 -26.98 33.01 -36.52
CA CYS A 151 -26.42 32.04 -35.59
C CYS A 151 -26.14 30.73 -36.32
N MET A 152 -24.88 30.34 -36.41
CA MET A 152 -24.47 29.00 -36.76
C MET A 152 -24.28 28.17 -35.48
N ASP A 153 -24.63 26.90 -35.55
CA ASP A 153 -24.38 25.96 -34.47
C ASP A 153 -22.87 25.85 -34.24
N CYS A 154 -22.45 25.76 -32.97
CA CYS A 154 -21.03 25.63 -32.63
C CYS A 154 -20.44 24.37 -33.29
N ALA A 155 -19.41 24.55 -34.11
CA ALA A 155 -18.76 23.44 -34.81
C ALA A 155 -17.87 22.58 -33.89
N ALA A 156 -17.60 23.03 -32.66
CA ALA A 156 -16.83 22.26 -31.69
C ALA A 156 -17.67 21.09 -31.17
N THR A 157 -17.15 19.87 -31.33
CA THR A 157 -17.77 18.67 -30.75
C THR A 157 -17.06 18.27 -29.46
N ASP A 158 -17.77 17.55 -28.58
CA ASP A 158 -17.19 17.08 -27.32
C ASP A 158 -15.96 16.19 -27.58
N PRO A 159 -14.88 16.34 -26.79
CA PRO A 159 -13.84 15.34 -26.71
C PRO A 159 -14.38 14.05 -26.08
N SER A 160 -13.71 12.91 -26.28
CA SER A 160 -14.11 11.68 -25.59
C SER A 160 -14.01 11.87 -24.07
N VAL A 161 -14.76 11.07 -23.31
CA VAL A 161 -14.62 11.02 -21.85
C VAL A 161 -13.16 10.68 -21.51
N PRO A 162 -12.50 11.42 -20.60
CA PRO A 162 -11.11 11.17 -20.26
C PRO A 162 -10.91 9.80 -19.60
N GLU A 163 -10.00 9.00 -20.14
CA GLU A 163 -9.54 7.74 -19.55
C GLU A 163 -8.36 8.00 -18.62
N VAL A 164 -8.38 7.43 -17.41
CA VAL A 164 -7.37 7.69 -16.37
C VAL A 164 -6.66 6.38 -16.04
N SER A 165 -5.33 6.42 -16.08
CA SER A 165 -4.46 5.31 -15.66
C SER A 165 -3.44 5.79 -14.64
N PHE A 166 -3.31 5.11 -13.50
CA PHE A 166 -2.44 5.55 -12.41
C PHE A 166 -1.05 4.92 -12.51
N ASN A 167 -0.05 5.60 -11.94
CA ASN A 167 1.22 4.96 -11.63
C ASN A 167 1.07 4.03 -10.41
N GLU A 168 2.07 3.17 -10.17
CA GLU A 168 2.05 2.18 -9.07
C GLU A 168 1.85 2.81 -7.68
N THR A 169 2.30 4.06 -7.51
CA THR A 169 2.21 4.76 -6.22
C THR A 169 0.88 5.50 -5.99
N GLY A 170 0.07 5.72 -7.02
CA GLY A 170 -1.13 6.55 -6.94
C GLY A 170 -0.88 8.06 -6.88
N ASN A 171 0.36 8.52 -7.08
CA ASN A 171 0.75 9.94 -6.95
C ASN A 171 0.74 10.69 -8.29
N SER A 172 0.63 9.98 -9.41
CA SER A 172 0.41 10.55 -10.73
C SER A 172 -0.54 9.68 -11.55
N ALA A 173 -1.17 10.29 -12.55
CA ALA A 173 -2.01 9.60 -13.50
C ALA A 173 -1.74 10.08 -14.93
N THR A 174 -1.85 9.17 -15.89
CA THR A 174 -1.90 9.50 -17.32
C THR A 174 -3.36 9.60 -17.74
N ILE A 175 -3.74 10.78 -18.23
CA ILE A 175 -5.09 11.10 -18.72
C ILE A 175 -5.06 11.11 -20.24
N SER A 176 -5.92 10.30 -20.85
CA SER A 176 -6.02 10.12 -22.30
C SER A 176 -7.42 10.45 -22.79
N TRP A 177 -7.52 11.10 -23.95
CA TRP A 177 -8.77 11.39 -24.63
C TRP A 177 -8.58 11.47 -26.15
N ASN A 178 -9.67 11.34 -26.89
CA ASN A 178 -9.73 11.70 -28.31
C ASN A 178 -10.23 13.14 -28.42
N ALA A 179 -9.48 13.97 -29.15
CA ALA A 179 -9.87 15.36 -29.38
C ALA A 179 -11.20 15.44 -30.15
N GLY A 180 -12.04 16.38 -29.77
CA GLY A 180 -13.21 16.75 -30.56
C GLY A 180 -12.82 17.43 -31.87
N THR A 181 -13.78 17.58 -32.79
CA THR A 181 -13.60 18.33 -34.04
C THR A 181 -13.98 19.80 -33.86
N GLY A 182 -13.56 20.68 -34.77
CA GLY A 182 -13.99 22.09 -34.80
C GLY A 182 -13.29 23.05 -33.82
N GLY A 183 -12.52 22.55 -32.84
CA GLY A 183 -11.68 23.38 -31.95
C GLY A 183 -10.26 23.58 -32.47
N VAL A 184 -9.55 24.56 -31.88
CA VAL A 184 -8.16 24.91 -32.22
C VAL A 184 -7.15 24.48 -31.16
N SER A 185 -7.60 24.21 -29.93
CA SER A 185 -6.77 23.68 -28.84
C SER A 185 -7.57 22.78 -27.90
N GLN A 186 -6.85 22.00 -27.08
CA GLN A 186 -7.44 21.20 -26.00
C GLN A 186 -6.94 21.75 -24.67
N SER A 187 -7.82 21.99 -23.72
CA SER A 187 -7.45 22.31 -22.34
C SER A 187 -7.74 21.13 -21.42
N LEU A 188 -6.89 20.89 -20.43
CA LEU A 188 -7.08 19.86 -19.39
C LEU A 188 -7.00 20.50 -18.01
N TYR A 189 -7.99 20.21 -17.18
CA TYR A 189 -8.14 20.69 -15.82
C TYR A 189 -8.36 19.50 -14.87
N VAL A 190 -7.56 19.38 -13.81
CA VAL A 190 -7.67 18.28 -12.84
C VAL A 190 -7.58 18.81 -11.42
N GLY A 191 -8.60 18.55 -10.61
CA GLY A 191 -8.65 19.00 -9.22
C GLY A 191 -9.58 18.17 -8.35
N SER A 192 -9.42 18.30 -7.03
CA SER A 192 -10.25 17.60 -6.04
C SER A 192 -11.56 18.33 -5.74
N ASP A 193 -11.73 19.56 -6.21
CA ASP A 193 -12.96 20.35 -6.11
C ASP A 193 -13.62 20.43 -7.48
N GLN A 194 -14.81 19.82 -7.61
CA GLN A 194 -15.59 19.80 -8.84
C GLN A 194 -15.96 21.21 -9.32
N THR A 195 -16.28 22.11 -8.41
CA THR A 195 -16.70 23.48 -8.75
C THR A 195 -15.55 24.24 -9.40
N MET A 196 -14.35 24.09 -8.85
CA MET A 196 -13.15 24.71 -9.41
C MET A 196 -12.81 24.12 -10.79
N VAL A 197 -12.89 22.81 -10.95
CA VAL A 197 -12.65 22.15 -12.25
C VAL A 197 -13.67 22.60 -13.31
N ASN A 198 -14.96 22.69 -12.93
CA ASN A 198 -16.01 23.20 -13.82
C ASN A 198 -15.75 24.65 -14.24
N ASN A 199 -15.19 25.47 -13.34
CA ASN A 199 -14.79 26.85 -13.62
C ASN A 199 -13.40 26.99 -14.25
N ASN A 200 -12.91 25.97 -14.97
CA ASN A 200 -11.59 25.98 -15.63
C ASN A 200 -10.43 26.30 -14.69
N CYS A 201 -10.57 25.93 -13.41
CA CYS A 201 -9.62 26.21 -12.34
C CYS A 201 -9.35 27.71 -12.13
N THR A 202 -10.32 28.57 -12.48
CA THR A 202 -10.25 30.02 -12.26
C THR A 202 -11.02 30.42 -11.00
N GLY A 203 -10.41 31.22 -10.12
CA GLY A 203 -11.04 31.68 -8.87
C GLY A 203 -10.06 31.92 -7.71
N ALA A 204 -10.57 32.43 -6.58
CA ALA A 204 -9.82 32.57 -5.32
C ALA A 204 -9.97 31.29 -4.47
N GLY A 205 -8.87 30.54 -4.29
CA GLY A 205 -8.84 29.25 -3.58
C GLY A 205 -7.57 28.43 -3.93
N THR A 206 -7.46 27.20 -3.43
CA THR A 206 -6.38 26.28 -3.85
C THR A 206 -6.59 25.92 -5.32
N PRO A 207 -5.67 26.27 -6.23
CA PRO A 207 -5.82 25.94 -7.65
C PRO A 207 -5.86 24.43 -7.85
N CYS A 208 -6.45 24.01 -8.96
CA CYS A 208 -6.41 22.62 -9.43
C CYS A 208 -5.00 22.06 -9.42
N VAL A 209 -4.87 20.76 -9.17
CA VAL A 209 -3.59 20.05 -9.16
C VAL A 209 -2.93 20.11 -10.54
N TYR A 210 -3.71 20.15 -11.60
CA TYR A 210 -3.23 20.37 -12.96
C TYR A 210 -4.17 21.28 -13.76
N SER A 211 -3.58 22.19 -14.53
CA SER A 211 -4.30 23.06 -15.46
C SER A 211 -3.40 23.40 -16.65
N SER A 212 -3.86 23.11 -17.86
CA SER A 212 -3.18 23.50 -19.09
C SER A 212 -4.20 23.89 -20.14
N ALA A 213 -4.03 25.07 -20.74
CA ALA A 213 -4.88 25.56 -21.83
C ALA A 213 -4.57 24.90 -23.19
N ASN A 214 -3.41 24.24 -23.31
CA ASN A 214 -2.91 23.60 -24.53
C ASN A 214 -2.33 22.20 -24.21
N ALA A 215 -3.16 21.33 -23.65
CA ALA A 215 -2.80 19.96 -23.31
C ALA A 215 -2.83 19.04 -24.55
N THR A 216 -2.01 17.99 -24.55
CA THR A 216 -1.96 16.98 -25.61
C THR A 216 -2.25 15.60 -25.04
N SER A 217 -3.15 14.85 -25.65
CA SER A 217 -3.45 13.48 -25.23
C SER A 217 -2.37 12.50 -25.71
N PRO A 218 -1.83 11.60 -24.86
CA PRO A 218 -2.04 11.52 -23.41
C PRO A 218 -1.21 12.55 -22.61
N THR A 219 -1.73 13.01 -21.47
CA THR A 219 -1.05 13.94 -20.55
C THR A 219 -0.79 13.30 -19.19
N GLU A 220 0.44 13.42 -18.68
CA GLU A 220 0.78 13.03 -17.31
C GLU A 220 0.42 14.14 -16.31
N VAL A 221 -0.28 13.76 -15.25
CA VAL A 221 -0.74 14.63 -14.17
C VAL A 221 -0.08 14.18 -12.86
N PRO A 222 0.95 14.91 -12.38
CA PRO A 222 1.60 14.62 -11.10
C PRO A 222 0.89 15.30 -9.92
N GLY A 223 1.28 14.94 -8.69
CA GLY A 223 0.85 15.63 -7.47
C GLY A 223 -0.53 15.21 -6.97
N LEU A 224 -1.00 14.03 -7.38
CA LEU A 224 -2.22 13.43 -6.84
C LEU A 224 -1.93 12.86 -5.44
N THR A 225 -2.92 12.94 -4.56
CA THR A 225 -2.89 12.30 -3.24
C THR A 225 -3.68 10.99 -3.30
N PRO A 226 -3.08 9.84 -2.96
CA PRO A 226 -3.79 8.56 -2.91
C PRO A 226 -5.02 8.61 -2.01
N GLY A 227 -6.09 7.92 -2.43
CA GLY A 227 -7.37 7.89 -1.72
C GLY A 227 -8.20 9.17 -1.82
N THR A 228 -7.81 10.13 -2.67
CA THR A 228 -8.54 11.39 -2.87
C THR A 228 -9.39 11.36 -4.14
N PHE A 229 -10.58 11.96 -4.08
CA PHE A 229 -11.44 12.17 -5.24
C PHE A 229 -10.92 13.30 -6.12
N TYR A 230 -10.94 13.06 -7.43
CA TYR A 230 -10.54 14.02 -8.44
C TYR A 230 -11.54 14.07 -9.59
N TYR A 231 -11.57 15.21 -10.25
CA TYR A 231 -12.35 15.48 -11.44
C TYR A 231 -11.38 15.93 -12.52
N ALA A 232 -11.41 15.25 -13.68
CA ALA A 232 -10.73 15.69 -14.89
C ALA A 232 -11.75 16.27 -15.85
N LYS A 233 -11.45 17.45 -16.40
CA LYS A 233 -12.25 18.09 -17.44
C LYS A 233 -11.36 18.40 -18.64
N VAL A 234 -11.79 17.96 -19.82
CA VAL A 234 -11.16 18.28 -21.09
C VAL A 234 -12.08 19.19 -21.88
N VAL A 235 -11.54 20.29 -22.37
CA VAL A 235 -12.28 21.28 -23.16
C VAL A 235 -11.67 21.35 -24.55
N ASN A 236 -12.47 21.06 -25.57
CA ASN A 236 -12.16 21.31 -26.97
C ASN A 236 -12.49 22.78 -27.28
N TYR A 237 -11.46 23.62 -27.24
CA TYR A 237 -11.60 25.07 -27.25
C TYR A 237 -11.41 25.63 -28.67
N LYS A 238 -12.38 26.44 -29.13
CA LYS A 238 -12.24 27.30 -30.31
C LYS A 238 -12.15 28.76 -29.88
N ASP A 239 -13.16 29.22 -29.16
CA ASP A 239 -13.27 30.54 -28.55
C ASP A 239 -14.25 30.51 -27.36
N ALA A 240 -14.52 31.66 -26.73
CA ALA A 240 -15.40 31.74 -25.56
C ALA A 240 -16.89 31.47 -25.85
N ALA A 241 -17.31 31.54 -27.12
CA ALA A 241 -18.68 31.30 -27.55
C ALA A 241 -18.89 29.89 -28.13
N CYS A 242 -17.81 29.22 -28.55
CA CYS A 242 -17.83 27.88 -29.11
C CYS A 242 -16.74 26.98 -28.49
N SER A 243 -17.15 26.21 -27.49
CA SER A 243 -16.32 25.18 -26.84
C SER A 243 -17.19 24.02 -26.42
N ALA A 244 -16.63 22.83 -26.46
CA ALA A 244 -17.30 21.58 -26.09
C ALA A 244 -16.44 20.86 -25.04
N GLU A 245 -17.05 20.16 -24.08
CA GLU A 245 -16.34 19.65 -22.92
C GLU A 245 -16.80 18.26 -22.49
N SER A 246 -15.86 17.48 -21.97
CA SER A 246 -16.13 16.20 -21.34
C SER A 246 -15.45 16.16 -19.97
N SER A 247 -16.04 15.42 -19.03
CA SER A 247 -15.50 15.30 -17.67
C SER A 247 -15.59 13.87 -17.15
N GLN A 248 -14.64 13.50 -16.29
CA GLN A 248 -14.58 12.21 -15.63
C GLN A 248 -14.29 12.40 -14.13
N LYS A 249 -15.05 11.70 -13.28
CA LYS A 249 -14.76 11.54 -11.84
C LYS A 249 -13.89 10.31 -11.63
N PHE A 250 -12.85 10.41 -10.82
CA PHE A 250 -11.97 9.28 -10.48
C PHE A 250 -11.44 9.39 -9.06
N ILE A 251 -10.88 8.29 -8.54
CA ILE A 251 -10.20 8.24 -7.23
C ILE A 251 -8.75 7.85 -7.49
N SER A 252 -7.80 8.59 -6.90
CA SER A 252 -6.41 8.18 -6.98
C SER A 252 -6.21 6.88 -6.22
N CYS A 253 -5.90 5.80 -6.95
CA CYS A 253 -5.77 4.45 -6.40
C CYS A 253 -4.47 4.32 -5.57
N ASN A 254 -4.30 3.20 -4.85
CA ASN A 254 -3.17 2.92 -3.93
C ASN A 254 -3.29 3.54 -2.53
N ASN A 255 -4.47 3.40 -1.93
CA ASN A 255 -4.78 3.91 -0.60
C ASN A 255 -4.77 2.83 0.50
N ILE A 256 -4.20 1.66 0.21
CA ILE A 256 -4.18 0.51 1.10
C ILE A 256 -2.86 0.46 1.87
N THR A 257 -2.92 0.15 3.16
CA THR A 257 -1.74 0.03 4.03
C THR A 257 -1.91 -1.18 4.95
N PRO A 258 -0.88 -2.04 5.06
CA PRO A 258 0.38 -2.01 4.31
C PRO A 258 0.25 -2.47 2.84
N LEU A 259 1.18 -2.06 1.97
CA LEU A 259 1.24 -2.48 0.55
C LEU A 259 1.67 -3.94 0.37
N SER A 260 2.39 -4.47 1.36
CA SER A 260 2.75 -5.88 1.45
C SER A 260 2.78 -6.32 2.91
N MET A 261 2.51 -7.58 3.17
CA MET A 261 2.61 -8.15 4.51
C MET A 261 3.17 -9.57 4.46
N THR A 262 3.97 -9.89 5.48
CA THR A 262 4.43 -11.24 5.76
C THR A 262 3.74 -11.73 7.02
N LEU A 263 3.20 -12.94 6.98
CA LEU A 263 2.47 -13.57 8.09
C LEU A 263 3.06 -14.96 8.36
N LYS A 264 3.08 -15.37 9.63
CA LYS A 264 3.22 -16.78 10.00
C LYS A 264 1.86 -17.50 9.89
N PRO A 265 1.83 -18.84 9.85
CA PRO A 265 0.57 -19.59 9.88
C PRO A 265 -0.33 -19.17 11.06
N ASN A 266 -1.63 -19.01 10.79
CA ASN A 266 -2.64 -18.55 11.76
C ASN A 266 -2.42 -17.14 12.35
N GLU A 267 -1.49 -16.35 11.82
CA GLU A 267 -1.34 -14.95 12.20
C GLU A 267 -2.43 -14.10 11.54
N ALA A 268 -2.88 -13.06 12.24
CA ALA A 268 -3.84 -12.10 11.74
C ALA A 268 -3.30 -10.68 11.83
N LYS A 269 -3.54 -9.87 10.80
CA LYS A 269 -3.09 -8.48 10.74
C LYS A 269 -4.10 -7.60 10.03
N VAL A 270 -4.22 -6.35 10.49
CA VAL A 270 -5.18 -5.40 9.97
C VAL A 270 -4.65 -4.75 8.70
N LEU A 271 -5.53 -4.68 7.70
CA LEU A 271 -5.35 -3.96 6.45
C LEU A 271 -6.30 -2.76 6.45
N THR A 272 -5.79 -1.58 6.12
CA THR A 272 -6.56 -0.33 6.15
C THR A 272 -6.51 0.34 4.78
N ALA A 273 -7.67 0.69 4.23
CA ALA A 273 -7.83 1.56 3.07
C ALA A 273 -8.28 2.95 3.52
N THR A 274 -7.54 3.99 3.15
CA THR A 274 -7.83 5.38 3.59
C THR A 274 -8.44 6.19 2.46
N LEU A 275 -9.56 6.86 2.70
CA LEU A 275 -10.16 7.78 1.73
C LEU A 275 -10.21 9.18 2.31
N THR A 276 -9.86 10.18 1.51
CA THR A 276 -9.82 11.60 1.91
C THR A 276 -10.77 12.42 1.05
N GLY A 277 -11.57 13.27 1.69
CA GLY A 277 -12.33 14.32 0.99
C GLY A 277 -13.63 13.87 0.31
N SER A 278 -14.24 12.75 0.72
CA SER A 278 -15.54 12.34 0.18
C SER A 278 -16.71 13.02 0.89
N SER A 279 -17.59 13.70 0.14
CA SER A 279 -18.94 14.03 0.61
C SER A 279 -19.94 12.88 0.41
N GLU A 280 -19.54 11.86 -0.35
CA GLU A 280 -20.29 10.63 -0.60
C GLU A 280 -19.94 9.58 0.47
N THR A 281 -20.78 8.56 0.66
CA THR A 281 -20.55 7.44 1.59
C THR A 281 -20.03 6.22 0.81
N PRO A 282 -18.71 6.06 0.61
CA PRO A 282 -18.17 4.89 -0.08
C PRO A 282 -18.23 3.65 0.81
N THR A 283 -18.23 2.49 0.14
CA THR A 283 -18.04 1.17 0.74
C THR A 283 -16.76 0.58 0.16
N VAL A 284 -15.89 0.03 1.00
CA VAL A 284 -14.69 -0.69 0.56
C VAL A 284 -14.95 -2.18 0.68
N ASN A 285 -14.87 -2.89 -0.45
CA ASN A 285 -15.01 -4.34 -0.50
C ASN A 285 -13.63 -4.99 -0.55
N PHE A 286 -13.44 -6.07 0.21
CA PHE A 286 -12.19 -6.82 0.29
C PHE A 286 -12.40 -8.23 -0.31
N SER A 287 -11.46 -8.67 -1.14
CA SER A 287 -11.47 -9.99 -1.76
C SER A 287 -10.08 -10.61 -1.80
N VAL A 288 -10.01 -11.93 -2.00
CA VAL A 288 -8.75 -12.71 -2.00
C VAL A 288 -8.71 -13.59 -3.24
N ASN A 289 -7.56 -13.67 -3.91
CA ASN A 289 -7.39 -14.47 -5.14
C ASN A 289 -7.05 -15.95 -4.91
N ASN A 290 -6.26 -16.29 -3.88
CA ASN A 290 -5.61 -17.62 -3.75
C ASN A 290 -5.98 -18.42 -2.49
N GLY A 291 -6.98 -18.01 -1.70
CA GLY A 291 -7.58 -18.81 -0.62
C GLY A 291 -6.68 -19.24 0.56
N VAL A 292 -5.36 -18.98 0.51
CA VAL A 292 -4.42 -19.25 1.62
C VAL A 292 -4.54 -18.22 2.74
N VAL A 293 -5.22 -17.11 2.50
CA VAL A 293 -5.65 -16.14 3.52
C VAL A 293 -7.15 -15.93 3.45
N SER A 294 -7.73 -15.46 4.55
CA SER A 294 -9.12 -15.02 4.63
C SER A 294 -9.17 -13.57 5.10
N VAL A 295 -10.26 -12.86 4.77
CA VAL A 295 -10.48 -11.47 5.20
C VAL A 295 -11.83 -11.31 5.87
N SER A 296 -11.88 -10.54 6.95
CA SER A 296 -13.13 -10.22 7.65
C SER A 296 -13.05 -8.85 8.36
N PRO A 297 -14.03 -7.95 8.14
CA PRO A 297 -15.20 -8.11 7.25
C PRO A 297 -14.84 -8.07 5.75
N LEU A 298 -15.71 -8.62 4.90
CA LEU A 298 -15.60 -8.55 3.42
C LEU A 298 -15.94 -7.18 2.86
N SER A 299 -16.60 -6.33 3.64
CA SER A 299 -16.95 -4.98 3.26
C SER A 299 -16.98 -4.08 4.49
N ASP A 300 -16.47 -2.86 4.35
CA ASP A 300 -16.52 -1.83 5.37
C ASP A 300 -17.19 -0.56 4.82
N ASN A 301 -18.07 0.04 5.62
CA ASN A 301 -18.79 1.26 5.33
C ASN A 301 -18.57 2.35 6.41
N ASP A 302 -17.82 2.06 7.47
CA ASP A 302 -17.52 2.97 8.56
C ASP A 302 -16.14 3.60 8.34
N GLY A 303 -16.10 4.70 7.57
CA GLY A 303 -14.86 5.40 7.25
C GLY A 303 -14.26 6.24 8.39
N THR A 304 -14.78 6.15 9.62
CA THR A 304 -14.39 7.04 10.73
C THR A 304 -12.95 6.84 11.21
N ASP A 305 -12.40 5.64 11.11
CA ASP A 305 -11.02 5.30 11.47
C ASP A 305 -10.23 4.65 10.31
N GLY A 306 -10.72 4.86 9.07
CA GLY A 306 -10.27 4.20 7.85
C GLY A 306 -11.00 2.87 7.62
N TYR A 307 -11.17 2.49 6.35
CA TYR A 307 -11.88 1.26 5.99
C TYR A 307 -10.99 0.05 6.25
N LYS A 308 -11.42 -0.90 7.07
CA LYS A 308 -10.57 -1.97 7.60
C LYS A 308 -11.08 -3.35 7.27
N THR A 309 -10.12 -4.26 7.15
CA THR A 309 -10.37 -5.70 7.23
C THR A 309 -9.23 -6.37 7.98
N THR A 310 -9.52 -7.48 8.65
CA THR A 310 -8.50 -8.34 9.23
C THR A 310 -8.16 -9.43 8.25
N VAL A 311 -6.89 -9.50 7.84
CA VAL A 311 -6.35 -10.58 7.01
C VAL A 311 -5.81 -11.67 7.94
N THR A 312 -6.30 -12.90 7.80
CA THR A 312 -5.89 -14.06 8.61
C THR A 312 -5.25 -15.11 7.71
N ALA A 313 -4.02 -15.51 8.03
CA ALA A 313 -3.29 -16.56 7.34
C ALA A 313 -3.87 -17.95 7.65
N GLY A 314 -3.91 -18.82 6.63
CA GLY A 314 -4.19 -20.25 6.80
C GLY A 314 -3.03 -21.00 7.46
N PRO A 315 -3.17 -22.34 7.64
CA PRO A 315 -2.20 -23.15 8.37
C PRO A 315 -0.93 -23.53 7.58
N GLY A 316 -0.83 -23.16 6.31
CA GLY A 316 0.31 -23.50 5.44
C GLY A 316 1.07 -22.27 4.96
N SER A 317 2.14 -22.49 4.20
CA SER A 317 2.86 -21.41 3.51
C SER A 317 2.28 -21.11 2.13
N GLY A 318 2.55 -19.92 1.61
CA GLY A 318 2.14 -19.55 0.26
C GLY A 318 1.89 -18.05 0.08
N GLN A 319 1.49 -17.68 -1.13
CA GLN A 319 1.26 -16.29 -1.51
C GLN A 319 -0.20 -16.03 -1.86
N SER A 320 -0.71 -14.90 -1.39
CA SER A 320 -2.03 -14.37 -1.72
C SER A 320 -1.96 -12.90 -2.05
N VAL A 321 -2.98 -12.42 -2.74
CA VAL A 321 -3.23 -11.00 -2.94
C VAL A 321 -4.60 -10.69 -2.36
N VAL A 322 -4.63 -9.69 -1.47
CA VAL A 322 -5.88 -9.11 -0.98
C VAL A 322 -6.16 -7.86 -1.81
N THR A 323 -7.30 -7.83 -2.48
CA THR A 323 -7.75 -6.69 -3.27
C THR A 323 -8.77 -5.91 -2.46
N SER A 324 -8.54 -4.60 -2.32
CA SER A 324 -9.54 -3.64 -1.87
C SER A 324 -10.18 -2.96 -3.07
N GLY A 325 -11.51 -2.82 -3.07
CA GLY A 325 -12.27 -2.14 -4.12
C GLY A 325 -13.15 -1.06 -3.51
N VAL A 326 -12.93 0.20 -3.90
CA VAL A 326 -13.71 1.34 -3.44
C VAL A 326 -14.94 1.50 -4.33
N ALA A 327 -16.13 1.32 -3.75
CA ALA A 327 -17.40 1.40 -4.45
C ALA A 327 -18.30 2.51 -3.89
N ILE A 328 -19.06 3.16 -4.77
CA ILE A 328 -20.12 4.10 -4.40
C ILE A 328 -21.38 3.65 -5.15
N GLY A 329 -22.38 3.20 -4.39
CA GLY A 329 -23.51 2.47 -4.97
C GLY A 329 -23.03 1.17 -5.62
N ALA A 330 -23.37 0.97 -6.90
CA ALA A 330 -23.02 -0.23 -7.66
C ALA A 330 -21.72 -0.10 -8.49
N ILE A 331 -21.04 1.05 -8.44
CA ILE A 331 -19.88 1.33 -9.29
C ILE A 331 -18.61 1.27 -8.44
N THR A 332 -17.67 0.41 -8.83
CA THR A 332 -16.30 0.40 -8.29
C THR A 332 -15.47 1.43 -9.04
N TYR A 333 -14.96 2.42 -8.33
CA TYR A 333 -14.17 3.51 -8.91
C TYR A 333 -12.68 3.19 -8.99
N CYS A 334 -12.21 2.29 -8.12
CA CYS A 334 -10.81 2.14 -7.81
C CYS A 334 -10.58 0.79 -7.11
N SER A 335 -9.44 0.15 -7.37
CA SER A 335 -8.99 -1.03 -6.64
C SER A 335 -7.49 -0.94 -6.33
N ALA A 336 -7.08 -1.50 -5.19
CA ALA A 336 -5.69 -1.59 -4.78
C ALA A 336 -5.40 -2.98 -4.20
N ASP A 337 -4.24 -3.51 -4.54
CA ASP A 337 -3.80 -4.85 -4.18
C ASP A 337 -2.72 -4.79 -3.10
N THR A 338 -2.81 -5.67 -2.12
CA THR A 338 -1.77 -5.93 -1.13
C THR A 338 -1.28 -7.36 -1.27
N ALA A 339 0.03 -7.53 -1.49
CA ALA A 339 0.66 -8.84 -1.50
C ALA A 339 0.79 -9.40 -0.08
N VAL A 340 0.41 -10.66 0.12
CA VAL A 340 0.50 -11.38 1.39
C VAL A 340 1.35 -12.62 1.20
N ASP A 341 2.46 -12.69 1.92
CA ASP A 341 3.37 -13.84 1.93
C ASP A 341 3.23 -14.57 3.27
N ILE A 342 2.83 -15.83 3.22
CA ILE A 342 2.80 -16.71 4.39
C ILE A 342 4.07 -17.53 4.39
N ILE A 343 4.98 -17.19 5.30
CA ILE A 343 6.24 -17.93 5.43
C ILE A 343 5.98 -19.28 6.10
N PRO A 344 6.81 -20.29 5.83
CA PRO A 344 6.73 -21.56 6.52
C PRO A 344 6.73 -21.38 8.05
N PRO A 345 6.03 -22.27 8.77
CA PRO A 345 6.20 -22.41 10.21
C PRO A 345 7.70 -22.48 10.54
N GLY A 346 8.14 -21.77 11.57
CA GLY A 346 9.51 -21.88 12.05
C GLY A 346 9.62 -23.07 13.00
N ALA A 347 10.76 -23.76 13.01
CA ALA A 347 11.00 -24.81 14.00
C ALA A 347 10.83 -24.26 15.42
N TRP A 348 9.92 -24.86 16.19
CA TRP A 348 9.67 -24.48 17.58
C TRP A 348 9.69 -25.70 18.47
N TRP A 349 10.03 -25.47 19.73
CA TRP A 349 10.07 -26.50 20.76
C TRP A 349 9.36 -26.00 22.01
N GLN A 350 8.93 -26.95 22.83
CA GLN A 350 8.06 -26.69 23.97
C GLN A 350 8.48 -27.54 25.17
N VAL A 351 8.18 -27.03 26.36
CA VAL A 351 8.36 -27.73 27.62
C VAL A 351 7.01 -27.87 28.33
N GLY A 352 6.82 -28.98 29.05
CA GLY A 352 5.67 -29.21 29.91
C GLY A 352 6.11 -29.50 31.34
N ASP A 353 5.57 -28.73 32.30
CA ASP A 353 5.79 -28.91 33.74
C ASP A 353 7.27 -28.82 34.18
N GLY A 354 8.12 -28.16 33.40
CA GLY A 354 9.59 -28.25 33.54
C GLY A 354 10.31 -26.93 33.48
N ASP A 355 11.33 -26.76 34.33
CA ASP A 355 12.22 -25.60 34.29
C ASP A 355 13.23 -25.74 33.13
N VAL A 356 13.52 -24.62 32.48
CA VAL A 356 14.56 -24.53 31.44
C VAL A 356 15.65 -23.61 31.92
N SER A 357 16.92 -24.04 31.80
CA SER A 357 18.06 -23.18 32.08
C SER A 357 19.05 -23.22 30.92
N ALA A 358 19.23 -22.06 30.29
CA ALA A 358 20.23 -21.84 29.26
C ALA A 358 21.32 -20.90 29.77
N GLY A 359 22.58 -21.38 29.78
CA GLY A 359 23.74 -20.55 30.08
C GLY A 359 24.06 -19.50 29.00
N GLY A 360 23.26 -19.43 27.94
CA GLY A 360 23.38 -18.49 26.81
C GLY A 360 22.00 -18.15 26.23
N ASP A 361 21.87 -18.26 24.92
CA ASP A 361 20.62 -17.97 24.20
C ASP A 361 19.52 -19.01 24.48
N LEU A 362 18.28 -18.55 24.51
CA LEU A 362 17.09 -19.37 24.64
C LEU A 362 16.04 -18.89 23.63
N THR A 363 15.86 -19.62 22.53
CA THR A 363 14.93 -19.22 21.46
C THR A 363 14.00 -20.36 21.08
N SER A 364 12.73 -20.05 20.84
CA SER A 364 11.73 -20.96 20.28
C SER A 364 10.71 -20.16 19.47
N ASP A 365 10.44 -20.53 18.22
CA ASP A 365 9.49 -19.83 17.34
C ASP A 365 8.03 -20.17 17.65
N VAL A 366 7.64 -20.05 18.93
CA VAL A 366 6.31 -20.42 19.45
C VAL A 366 5.19 -19.83 18.59
N PRO A 367 4.33 -20.67 17.98
CA PRO A 367 3.25 -20.21 17.14
C PRO A 367 2.18 -19.43 17.92
N ASN A 368 1.45 -18.57 17.23
CA ASN A 368 0.40 -17.78 17.86
C ASN A 368 -0.68 -18.68 18.48
N GLY A 369 -1.09 -18.37 19.71
CA GLY A 369 -2.05 -19.17 20.48
C GLY A 369 -1.42 -20.33 21.27
N ASN A 370 -0.13 -20.60 21.10
CA ASN A 370 0.62 -21.57 21.90
C ASN A 370 1.53 -20.90 22.93
N TYR A 371 2.07 -21.71 23.85
CA TYR A 371 3.01 -21.27 24.88
C TYR A 371 4.26 -22.15 24.88
N PHE A 372 5.40 -21.56 25.19
CA PHE A 372 6.68 -22.27 25.31
C PHE A 372 6.68 -23.28 26.45
N ASP A 373 6.15 -22.91 27.61
CA ASP A 373 6.13 -23.71 28.84
C ASP A 373 4.69 -23.92 29.29
N LEU A 374 4.24 -25.18 29.22
CA LEU A 374 2.90 -25.59 29.59
C LEU A 374 2.82 -25.90 31.09
N SER A 375 1.70 -25.48 31.70
CA SER A 375 1.41 -25.86 33.08
C SER A 375 1.22 -27.36 33.20
N GLY A 376 1.91 -27.97 34.15
CA GLY A 376 1.71 -29.39 34.44
C GLY A 376 0.50 -29.68 35.32
N SER A 377 0.48 -30.89 35.86
CA SER A 377 -0.60 -31.37 36.74
C SER A 377 -0.74 -30.54 38.02
N GLY A 378 0.32 -29.85 38.44
CA GLY A 378 0.31 -28.91 39.56
C GLY A 378 -0.41 -27.59 39.27
N GLY A 379 -0.74 -27.30 38.01
CA GLY A 379 -1.40 -26.06 37.58
C GLY A 379 -0.46 -24.87 37.40
N TYR A 380 0.86 -25.10 37.41
CA TYR A 380 1.89 -24.07 37.25
C TYR A 380 2.84 -24.49 36.12
N PRO A 381 3.28 -23.55 35.26
CA PRO A 381 4.39 -23.78 34.33
C PRO A 381 5.72 -23.77 35.08
N GLY A 382 6.79 -24.21 34.42
CA GLY A 382 8.15 -24.01 34.90
C GLY A 382 8.63 -22.56 34.75
N ILE A 383 9.92 -22.36 35.04
CA ILE A 383 10.60 -21.08 34.89
C ILE A 383 11.72 -21.22 33.86
N PRO A 384 11.53 -20.65 32.66
CA PRO A 384 12.61 -20.49 31.69
C PRO A 384 13.61 -19.41 32.14
N ILE A 385 14.87 -19.79 32.23
CA ILE A 385 16.01 -18.97 32.65
C ILE A 385 17.04 -18.92 31.52
N TYR A 386 17.49 -17.73 31.14
CA TYR A 386 18.50 -17.53 30.10
C TYR A 386 19.48 -16.42 30.47
N SER A 387 20.66 -16.41 29.84
CA SER A 387 21.67 -15.35 30.06
C SER A 387 21.97 -14.51 28.81
N GLY A 388 21.71 -15.05 27.62
CA GLY A 388 21.95 -14.43 26.32
C GLY A 388 20.71 -13.74 25.76
N VAL A 389 20.37 -14.06 24.50
CA VAL A 389 19.22 -13.54 23.77
C VAL A 389 18.04 -14.49 23.84
N THR A 390 16.82 -13.94 23.87
CA THR A 390 15.58 -14.70 23.72
C THR A 390 14.57 -13.98 22.83
N ASN A 391 13.74 -14.74 22.12
CA ASN A 391 12.54 -14.25 21.43
C ASN A 391 11.25 -14.52 22.25
N LEU A 392 11.39 -15.11 23.45
CA LEU A 392 10.28 -15.35 24.37
C LEU A 392 9.93 -14.06 25.12
N THR A 393 8.65 -13.94 25.44
CA THR A 393 8.03 -12.77 26.07
C THR A 393 6.94 -13.25 27.01
N ALA A 394 6.44 -12.37 27.88
CA ALA A 394 5.32 -12.70 28.78
C ALA A 394 4.05 -13.18 28.04
N SER A 395 3.89 -12.87 26.74
CA SER A 395 2.74 -13.29 25.93
C SER A 395 2.83 -14.69 25.34
N ASN A 396 4.04 -15.24 25.17
CA ASN A 396 4.23 -16.56 24.54
C ASN A 396 5.03 -17.55 25.41
N VAL A 397 5.59 -17.12 26.54
CA VAL A 397 6.38 -18.02 27.39
C VAL A 397 5.53 -19.00 28.18
N SER A 398 4.38 -18.57 28.72
CA SER A 398 3.51 -19.40 29.56
C SER A 398 2.05 -18.94 29.47
N PRO A 399 1.07 -19.77 29.88
CA PRO A 399 -0.34 -19.43 29.87
C PRO A 399 -0.68 -18.10 30.60
N PRO A 400 -1.82 -17.47 30.26
CA PRO A 400 -2.17 -16.16 30.78
C PRO A 400 -2.22 -16.14 32.30
N GLY A 401 -1.50 -15.19 32.91
CA GLY A 401 -1.42 -15.02 34.36
C GLY A 401 -0.07 -15.39 34.99
N PHE A 402 0.79 -16.13 34.27
CA PHE A 402 2.14 -16.46 34.75
C PHE A 402 3.19 -15.52 34.12
N GLY A 403 3.42 -15.64 32.82
CA GLY A 403 4.43 -14.84 32.10
C GLY A 403 5.84 -15.00 32.66
N TRP A 404 6.15 -16.14 33.30
CA TRP A 404 7.42 -16.36 33.98
C TRP A 404 8.54 -16.52 32.96
N LEU A 405 9.51 -15.62 33.02
CA LEU A 405 10.70 -15.60 32.17
C LEU A 405 11.78 -14.81 32.92
N ALA A 406 12.92 -15.44 33.19
CA ALA A 406 13.99 -14.83 33.95
C ALA A 406 15.28 -14.70 33.12
N GLN A 407 15.76 -13.47 32.96
CA GLN A 407 17.11 -13.25 32.47
C GLN A 407 18.09 -13.22 33.64
N SER A 408 18.87 -14.28 33.80
CA SER A 408 19.85 -14.42 34.88
C SER A 408 21.08 -15.15 34.38
N GLY A 409 22.24 -14.51 34.51
CA GLY A 409 23.53 -15.17 34.34
C GLY A 409 23.91 -15.91 35.61
N GLY A 410 23.96 -17.24 35.56
CA GLY A 410 24.57 -18.02 36.62
C GLY A 410 26.08 -17.80 36.64
N THR A 411 26.65 -17.43 37.79
CA THR A 411 28.10 -17.61 38.04
C THR A 411 28.35 -19.08 38.33
N ASP A 412 29.29 -19.70 37.60
CA ASP A 412 29.62 -21.13 37.66
C ASP A 412 29.61 -21.68 39.08
N GLY A 413 28.52 -22.41 39.38
CA GLY A 413 28.45 -23.29 40.52
C GLY A 413 29.30 -24.54 40.30
N LYS A 414 29.20 -25.47 41.23
CA LYS A 414 29.75 -26.81 41.11
C LYS A 414 29.28 -27.46 39.79
N ILE A 415 30.22 -27.89 38.96
CA ILE A 415 29.95 -28.62 37.71
C ILE A 415 29.58 -30.07 38.08
N TYR A 416 28.48 -30.55 37.50
CA TYR A 416 27.94 -31.89 37.67
C TYR A 416 28.08 -32.66 36.33
N ASP A 417 29.31 -32.76 35.84
CA ASP A 417 29.69 -33.46 34.61
C ASP A 417 29.78 -34.97 34.81
N TYR A 418 30.07 -35.71 33.73
CA TYR A 418 30.32 -37.15 33.81
C TYR A 418 31.33 -37.49 34.92
N GLN A 419 32.43 -36.73 35.00
CA GLN A 419 33.50 -36.99 35.97
C GLN A 419 33.00 -36.88 37.41
N PHE A 420 32.14 -35.89 37.71
CA PHE A 420 31.51 -35.75 39.01
C PHE A 420 30.69 -36.98 39.39
N PHE A 421 29.86 -37.50 38.47
CA PHE A 421 29.04 -38.68 38.74
C PHE A 421 29.87 -39.95 38.82
N ALA A 422 30.84 -40.14 37.92
CA ALA A 422 31.76 -41.28 37.92
C ALA A 422 32.55 -41.38 39.23
N ASN A 423 32.99 -40.24 39.78
CA ASN A 423 33.72 -40.17 41.06
C ASN A 423 32.88 -40.51 42.29
N GLN A 424 31.55 -40.53 42.19
CA GLN A 424 30.66 -40.88 43.29
C GLN A 424 30.26 -42.35 43.34
N ILE A 425 30.60 -43.12 42.30
CA ILE A 425 30.28 -44.54 42.22
C ILE A 425 31.04 -45.28 43.33
N PRO A 426 30.35 -46.04 44.21
CA PRO A 426 31.02 -46.86 45.21
C PRO A 426 31.98 -47.86 44.56
N ALA A 427 33.18 -48.03 45.13
CA ALA A 427 34.23 -48.88 44.57
C ALA A 427 33.86 -50.37 44.45
N ASP A 428 32.85 -50.82 45.19
CA ASP A 428 32.32 -52.19 45.16
C ASP A 428 31.09 -52.37 44.27
N THR A 429 30.72 -51.35 43.48
CA THR A 429 29.64 -51.43 42.50
C THR A 429 29.99 -52.44 41.41
N VAL A 430 29.08 -53.36 41.13
CA VAL A 430 29.24 -54.30 40.01
C VAL A 430 28.81 -53.62 38.72
N ILE A 431 29.79 -53.33 37.85
CA ILE A 431 29.58 -52.63 36.57
C ILE A 431 29.76 -53.61 35.42
N THR A 432 28.76 -53.69 34.56
CA THR A 432 28.78 -54.50 33.35
C THR A 432 29.47 -53.73 32.24
N THR A 433 30.52 -54.30 31.65
CA THR A 433 31.19 -53.67 30.51
C THR A 433 30.35 -53.83 29.24
N VAL A 434 30.12 -52.74 28.52
CA VAL A 434 29.51 -52.75 27.19
C VAL A 434 30.60 -53.19 26.20
N PRO A 435 30.43 -54.34 25.51
CA PRO A 435 31.55 -55.01 24.85
C PRO A 435 31.97 -54.38 23.52
N ASN A 436 31.04 -53.75 22.80
CA ASN A 436 31.23 -53.23 21.44
C ASN A 436 30.72 -51.80 21.34
N GLY A 437 31.18 -51.05 20.32
CA GLY A 437 30.65 -49.73 19.98
C GLY A 437 29.22 -49.75 19.41
N ASN A 438 28.63 -50.93 19.23
CA ASN A 438 27.26 -51.14 18.77
C ASN A 438 26.61 -52.20 19.66
N VAL A 439 25.44 -51.88 20.21
CA VAL A 439 24.62 -52.81 21.00
C VAL A 439 23.14 -52.65 20.68
N ASP A 440 22.41 -53.75 20.78
CA ASP A 440 20.94 -53.71 20.71
C ASP A 440 20.38 -53.31 22.09
N GLY A 441 19.20 -52.69 22.10
CA GLY A 441 18.52 -52.28 23.33
C GLY A 441 18.23 -53.45 24.29
N SER A 442 18.01 -54.66 23.76
CA SER A 442 17.84 -55.91 24.52
C SER A 442 19.00 -56.24 25.47
N PHE A 443 20.20 -55.68 25.20
CA PHE A 443 21.35 -55.78 26.10
C PHE A 443 21.06 -55.15 27.47
N PHE A 444 20.30 -54.05 27.51
CA PHE A 444 19.93 -53.34 28.75
C PHE A 444 18.70 -53.98 29.42
N GLU A 445 17.79 -54.54 28.63
CA GLU A 445 16.54 -55.19 29.09
C GLU A 445 16.79 -56.47 29.89
N SER A 446 17.86 -57.20 29.58
CA SER A 446 18.11 -58.53 30.17
C SER A 446 19.52 -58.73 30.75
N GLY A 447 20.48 -57.89 30.38
CA GLY A 447 21.88 -58.03 30.76
C GLY A 447 22.23 -57.60 32.19
N GLY A 448 23.53 -57.64 32.48
CA GLY A 448 24.13 -57.06 33.68
C GLY A 448 23.77 -57.71 35.02
N THR A 449 24.25 -57.10 36.10
CA THR A 449 24.04 -57.59 37.48
C THR A 449 23.54 -56.45 38.36
N LEU A 450 22.52 -56.74 39.18
CA LEU A 450 21.95 -55.77 40.11
C LEU A 450 22.98 -55.41 41.19
N SER A 451 23.25 -54.11 41.33
CA SER A 451 24.12 -53.55 42.37
C SER A 451 23.51 -52.25 42.88
N TYR A 452 23.35 -52.14 44.21
CA TYR A 452 22.74 -50.97 44.85
C TYR A 452 21.33 -50.59 44.32
N GLY A 453 20.58 -51.56 43.79
CA GLY A 453 19.24 -51.33 43.22
C GLY A 453 19.21 -50.90 41.75
N TYR A 454 20.36 -50.90 41.07
CA TYR A 454 20.49 -50.52 39.66
C TYR A 454 21.33 -51.54 38.89
N TYR A 455 21.14 -51.59 37.57
CA TYR A 455 22.03 -52.28 36.65
C TYR A 455 22.97 -51.26 36.01
N TRP A 456 24.25 -51.38 36.33
CA TRP A 456 25.27 -50.43 35.92
C TRP A 456 25.98 -50.94 34.68
N TYR A 457 26.10 -50.07 33.68
CA TYR A 457 26.81 -50.33 32.44
C TYR A 457 27.88 -49.28 32.21
N LYS A 458 29.04 -49.70 31.74
CA LYS A 458 30.11 -48.78 31.34
C LYS A 458 30.67 -49.14 29.97
N TYR A 459 30.76 -48.13 29.12
CA TYR A 459 31.49 -48.16 27.86
C TYR A 459 32.66 -47.19 27.96
N THR A 460 33.89 -47.65 27.66
CA THR A 460 35.10 -46.83 27.80
C THR A 460 35.71 -46.39 26.48
N GLY A 461 34.97 -46.52 25.38
CA GLY A 461 35.30 -45.93 24.08
C GLY A 461 36.78 -46.00 23.70
N ASN A 462 37.22 -47.07 23.03
CA ASN A 462 38.58 -47.14 22.47
C ASN A 462 38.74 -46.29 21.19
N GLY A 463 38.21 -45.05 21.18
CA GLY A 463 38.18 -44.15 20.03
C GLY A 463 36.95 -44.26 19.12
N THR A 464 35.90 -44.99 19.55
CA THR A 464 34.63 -45.11 18.82
C THR A 464 33.45 -44.75 19.72
N ASN A 465 32.42 -44.12 19.16
CA ASN A 465 31.16 -43.86 19.86
C ASN A 465 30.39 -45.16 20.14
N LEU A 466 29.55 -45.13 21.16
CA LEU A 466 28.57 -46.18 21.44
C LEU A 466 27.29 -45.89 20.66
N SER A 467 26.76 -46.88 19.95
CA SER A 467 25.46 -46.83 19.28
C SER A 467 24.52 -47.86 19.89
N VAL A 468 23.32 -47.41 20.28
CA VAL A 468 22.21 -48.27 20.66
C VAL A 468 21.30 -48.40 19.44
N ASP A 469 21.38 -49.53 18.75
CA ASP A 469 20.86 -49.68 17.38
C ASP A 469 19.37 -50.07 17.31
N THR A 470 18.79 -50.51 18.43
CA THR A 470 17.35 -50.85 18.53
C THR A 470 16.72 -50.17 19.74
N PRO A 471 15.37 -50.03 19.79
CA PRO A 471 14.68 -49.51 20.96
C PRO A 471 15.04 -50.27 22.24
N ILE A 472 14.98 -49.55 23.37
CA ILE A 472 15.05 -50.12 24.73
C ILE A 472 13.64 -50.07 25.31
N ASP A 473 13.03 -51.24 25.50
CA ASP A 473 11.72 -51.34 26.16
C ASP A 473 11.87 -51.97 27.55
N LEU A 474 11.79 -51.13 28.60
CA LEU A 474 11.85 -51.60 29.99
C LEU A 474 10.45 -51.83 30.59
N THR A 475 9.38 -51.72 29.81
CA THR A 475 8.00 -51.82 30.29
C THR A 475 7.76 -53.12 31.05
N GLY A 476 7.51 -53.00 32.36
CA GLY A 476 7.14 -54.14 33.21
C GLY A 476 8.33 -54.99 33.64
N THR A 477 9.55 -54.48 33.47
CA THR A 477 10.77 -55.20 33.85
C THR A 477 11.24 -54.87 35.28
N ASP A 478 10.73 -53.80 35.90
CA ASP A 478 11.21 -53.26 37.18
C ASP A 478 12.71 -52.87 37.17
N ARG A 479 13.30 -52.68 35.99
CA ARG A 479 14.74 -52.42 35.86
C ARG A 479 15.06 -50.93 35.95
N LYS A 480 16.16 -50.65 36.64
CA LYS A 480 16.72 -49.30 36.78
C LYS A 480 18.14 -49.30 36.23
N ILE A 481 18.34 -48.66 35.08
CA ILE A 481 19.56 -48.72 34.28
C ILE A 481 20.36 -47.44 34.47
N ILE A 482 21.67 -47.60 34.65
CA ILE A 482 22.64 -46.49 34.62
C ILE A 482 23.68 -46.83 33.57
N LEU A 483 23.77 -46.00 32.53
CA LEU A 483 24.74 -46.10 31.46
C LEU A 483 25.80 -45.00 31.61
N LEU A 484 27.06 -45.42 31.72
CA LEU A 484 28.23 -44.56 31.76
C LEU A 484 29.00 -44.70 30.45
N VAL A 485 29.22 -43.59 29.75
CA VAL A 485 29.98 -43.57 28.50
C VAL A 485 31.20 -42.67 28.71
N GLU A 486 32.37 -43.27 28.81
CA GLU A 486 33.64 -42.61 29.12
C GLU A 486 34.45 -42.37 27.85
N GLY A 487 34.87 -41.13 27.61
CA GLY A 487 35.75 -40.77 26.50
C GLY A 487 35.16 -40.97 25.09
N ALA A 488 33.83 -41.05 24.96
CA ALA A 488 33.13 -41.29 23.71
C ALA A 488 31.71 -40.69 23.71
N GLY A 489 31.11 -40.55 22.53
CA GLY A 489 29.71 -40.18 22.37
C GLY A 489 28.75 -41.37 22.45
N LEU A 490 27.46 -41.07 22.62
CA LEU A 490 26.35 -42.01 22.61
C LEU A 490 25.39 -41.66 21.46
N THR A 491 25.09 -42.61 20.59
CA THR A 491 24.05 -42.49 19.57
C THR A 491 22.86 -43.38 19.96
N ILE A 492 21.66 -42.80 19.98
CA ILE A 492 20.41 -43.51 20.31
C ILE A 492 19.58 -43.59 19.03
N LYS A 493 19.37 -44.81 18.50
CA LYS A 493 18.65 -45.03 17.23
C LYS A 493 17.24 -45.61 17.37
N GLY A 494 16.81 -45.87 18.59
CA GLY A 494 15.48 -46.38 18.88
C GLY A 494 14.90 -45.72 20.12
N ASP A 495 13.59 -45.79 20.23
CA ASP A 495 12.87 -45.23 21.38
C ASP A 495 13.32 -45.88 22.70
N ILE A 496 13.22 -45.11 23.78
CA ILE A 496 13.47 -45.60 25.15
C ILE A 496 12.17 -45.44 25.92
N VAL A 497 11.52 -46.56 26.21
CA VAL A 497 10.17 -46.61 26.78
C VAL A 497 10.21 -47.25 28.16
N LEU A 498 9.66 -46.55 29.16
CA LEU A 498 9.58 -46.98 30.54
C LEU A 498 8.13 -47.01 31.00
N THR A 499 7.85 -47.58 32.17
CA THR A 499 6.60 -47.28 32.88
C THR A 499 6.85 -46.34 34.04
N ASP A 500 6.10 -45.25 34.05
CA ASP A 500 6.12 -44.20 35.04
C ASP A 500 6.23 -44.73 36.48
N GLY A 501 7.22 -44.24 37.22
CA GLY A 501 7.43 -44.56 38.62
C GLY A 501 7.91 -45.98 38.93
N ARG A 502 8.22 -46.79 37.92
CA ARG A 502 8.67 -48.17 38.12
C ARG A 502 10.08 -48.41 37.59
N GLU A 503 10.31 -48.11 36.32
CA GLU A 503 11.61 -48.26 35.67
C GLU A 503 12.36 -46.92 35.54
N PHE A 504 13.68 -47.00 35.48
CA PHE A 504 14.55 -45.82 35.41
C PHE A 504 15.61 -46.01 34.34
N PHE A 505 15.91 -44.96 33.59
CA PHE A 505 17.04 -44.92 32.68
C PHE A 505 17.83 -43.63 32.87
N GLY A 506 19.13 -43.77 33.14
CA GLY A 506 20.06 -42.64 33.24
C GLY A 506 21.29 -42.87 32.36
N ALA A 507 21.60 -41.93 31.47
CA ALA A 507 22.79 -41.94 30.64
C ALA A 507 23.70 -40.74 30.97
N PHE A 508 24.94 -41.02 31.36
CA PHE A 508 25.95 -40.02 31.67
C PHE A 508 27.13 -40.20 30.73
N VAL A 509 27.38 -39.19 29.91
CA VAL A 509 28.25 -39.30 28.72
C VAL A 509 29.33 -38.23 28.74
N ASN A 510 30.59 -38.66 28.80
CA ASN A 510 31.77 -37.83 28.59
C ASN A 510 32.01 -37.60 27.09
N GLY A 511 31.04 -36.97 26.45
CA GLY A 511 30.95 -36.81 25.01
C GLY A 511 29.61 -36.20 24.60
N ALA A 512 29.26 -36.32 23.32
CA ALA A 512 27.96 -35.91 22.81
C ALA A 512 26.92 -37.04 22.91
N ILE A 513 25.66 -36.66 23.00
CA ILE A 513 24.53 -37.57 22.79
C ILE A 513 23.85 -37.16 21.49
N ASP A 514 23.78 -38.08 20.53
CA ASP A 514 23.13 -37.89 19.24
C ASP A 514 21.89 -38.79 19.16
N VAL A 515 20.72 -38.18 19.01
CA VAL A 515 19.44 -38.88 18.82
C VAL A 515 19.15 -39.01 17.33
N ASP A 516 18.88 -40.23 16.87
CA ASP A 516 18.52 -40.45 15.47
C ASP A 516 17.17 -39.78 15.14
N PRO A 517 17.02 -39.17 13.95
CA PRO A 517 15.77 -38.52 13.54
C PRO A 517 14.52 -39.41 13.60
N LEU A 518 14.68 -40.74 13.50
CA LEU A 518 13.57 -41.70 13.57
C LEU A 518 13.08 -41.99 14.99
N VAL A 519 13.84 -41.58 16.03
CA VAL A 519 13.39 -41.68 17.42
C VAL A 519 12.26 -40.68 17.63
N THR A 520 11.15 -41.14 18.19
CA THR A 520 9.99 -40.29 18.48
C THR A 520 9.73 -40.17 19.98
N SER A 521 10.24 -41.11 20.78
CA SER A 521 10.04 -41.14 22.22
C SER A 521 11.33 -41.48 22.97
N LEU A 522 11.72 -40.61 23.90
CA LEU A 522 12.80 -40.86 24.84
C LEU A 522 12.31 -40.63 26.26
N GLU A 523 12.59 -41.57 27.14
CA GLU A 523 12.36 -41.39 28.57
C GLU A 523 13.63 -41.58 29.40
N GLY A 524 13.85 -40.71 30.38
CA GLY A 524 14.94 -40.85 31.35
C GLY A 524 15.74 -39.57 31.60
N ILE A 525 16.93 -39.74 32.17
CA ILE A 525 17.85 -38.64 32.51
C ILE A 525 19.10 -38.74 31.66
N TYR A 526 19.41 -37.68 30.93
CA TYR A 526 20.51 -37.63 29.97
C TYR A 526 21.46 -36.50 30.32
N LEU A 527 22.74 -36.83 30.46
CA LEU A 527 23.82 -35.88 30.66
C LEU A 527 24.87 -36.04 29.56
N ALA A 528 25.15 -34.94 28.86
CA ALA A 528 26.24 -34.85 27.89
C ALA A 528 27.24 -33.77 28.33
N ASP A 529 28.51 -34.12 28.49
CA ASP A 529 29.57 -33.13 28.71
C ASP A 529 29.79 -32.25 27.46
N SER A 530 29.49 -32.77 26.27
CA SER A 530 29.45 -32.00 25.03
C SER A 530 28.00 -31.66 24.69
N THR A 531 27.54 -31.94 23.47
CA THR A 531 26.24 -31.50 22.93
C THR A 531 25.19 -32.61 23.07
N PHE A 532 23.93 -32.25 23.26
CA PHE A 532 22.79 -33.13 23.04
C PHE A 532 22.09 -32.73 21.74
N GLY A 533 22.17 -33.57 20.70
CA GLY A 533 21.58 -33.32 19.37
C GLY A 533 20.34 -34.16 19.13
N THR A 534 19.25 -33.55 18.65
CA THR A 534 17.96 -34.24 18.41
C THR A 534 17.82 -34.87 17.02
N GLY A 535 18.80 -34.61 16.14
CA GLY A 535 18.85 -35.10 14.77
C GLY A 535 17.95 -34.29 13.82
N ILE A 536 18.36 -34.18 12.55
CA ILE A 536 17.56 -33.50 11.52
C ILE A 536 16.41 -34.42 11.09
N GLY A 537 15.19 -34.09 11.50
CA GLY A 537 13.99 -34.89 11.24
C GLY A 537 12.75 -34.04 11.03
N ILE A 538 11.70 -34.68 10.51
CA ILE A 538 10.37 -34.09 10.24
C ILE A 538 9.28 -34.63 11.19
N ASP A 539 9.65 -35.55 12.07
CA ASP A 539 8.77 -36.16 13.07
C ASP A 539 9.06 -35.57 14.45
N GLN A 540 8.03 -35.35 15.26
CA GLN A 540 8.17 -34.83 16.61
C GLN A 540 9.03 -35.75 17.49
N LEU A 541 9.94 -35.17 18.28
CA LEU A 541 10.58 -35.85 19.40
C LEU A 541 9.85 -35.50 20.70
N HIS A 542 9.36 -36.50 21.42
CA HIS A 542 8.88 -36.35 22.80
C HIS A 542 9.91 -36.92 23.76
N VAL A 543 10.46 -36.07 24.63
CA VAL A 543 11.36 -36.47 25.70
C VAL A 543 10.67 -36.30 27.04
N ARG A 544 10.43 -37.39 27.76
CA ARG A 544 9.92 -37.39 29.13
C ARG A 544 11.09 -37.58 30.10
N GLY A 545 11.44 -36.57 30.90
CA GLY A 545 12.54 -36.66 31.85
C GLY A 545 13.38 -35.40 31.98
N SER A 546 14.70 -35.54 31.90
CA SER A 546 15.61 -34.41 32.08
C SER A 546 16.84 -34.53 31.20
N ILE A 547 17.20 -33.43 30.54
CA ILE A 547 18.42 -33.32 29.74
C ILE A 547 19.29 -32.22 30.34
N ALA A 548 20.57 -32.52 30.49
CA ALA A 548 21.60 -31.55 30.81
C ALA A 548 22.74 -31.71 29.80
N SER A 549 23.17 -30.60 29.20
CA SER A 549 24.27 -30.62 28.24
C SER A 549 25.14 -29.38 28.39
N TYR A 550 26.42 -29.59 28.65
CA TYR A 550 27.37 -28.49 28.89
C TYR A 550 27.88 -27.83 27.61
N GLY A 551 27.89 -28.56 26.49
CA GLY A 551 28.13 -28.04 25.14
C GLY A 551 26.90 -27.48 24.44
N GLY A 552 25.75 -27.49 25.11
CA GLY A 552 24.46 -26.98 24.60
C GLY A 552 23.57 -28.05 23.99
N VAL A 553 22.27 -27.75 23.92
CA VAL A 553 21.27 -28.59 23.28
C VAL A 553 21.06 -28.10 21.84
N ALA A 554 21.32 -28.98 20.86
CA ALA A 554 21.10 -28.71 19.45
C ALA A 554 19.75 -29.31 19.03
N LEU A 555 18.74 -28.45 18.96
CA LEU A 555 17.41 -28.77 18.45
C LEU A 555 17.43 -28.62 16.93
N GLN A 556 17.16 -29.70 16.21
CA GLN A 556 17.44 -29.82 14.78
C GLN A 556 16.22 -30.26 13.97
N ARG A 557 15.08 -30.51 14.61
CA ARG A 557 13.87 -30.97 13.93
C ARG A 557 13.02 -29.80 13.47
N ASP A 558 12.46 -29.94 12.28
CA ASP A 558 11.63 -28.92 11.66
C ASP A 558 10.40 -29.58 11.03
N LEU A 559 9.25 -29.37 11.65
CA LEU A 559 7.98 -29.94 11.21
C LEU A 559 7.38 -29.04 10.14
N ASN A 560 6.70 -29.65 9.17
CA ASN A 560 5.97 -28.91 8.13
C ASN A 560 4.69 -28.20 8.66
N ASN A 561 4.49 -28.13 9.98
CA ASN A 561 3.32 -27.53 10.61
C ASN A 561 3.67 -26.87 11.95
N ASP A 562 2.86 -25.89 12.35
CA ASP A 562 2.94 -25.17 13.65
C ASP A 562 1.98 -25.73 14.71
N THR A 563 1.34 -26.89 14.47
CA THR A 563 0.36 -27.44 15.41
C THR A 563 1.03 -28.12 16.59
N ASN A 564 2.11 -28.86 16.32
CA ASN A 564 2.89 -29.57 17.31
C ASN A 564 4.31 -29.01 17.34
N PRO A 565 4.96 -28.94 18.51
CA PRO A 565 6.38 -28.59 18.59
C PRO A 565 7.23 -29.67 17.94
N SER A 566 8.33 -29.28 17.30
CA SER A 566 9.31 -30.21 16.73
C SER A 566 9.95 -31.07 17.82
N GLU A 567 10.21 -30.46 18.97
CA GLU A 567 10.68 -31.14 20.17
C GLU A 567 9.82 -30.74 21.38
N PHE A 568 9.33 -31.75 22.11
CA PHE A 568 8.58 -31.58 23.33
C PHE A 568 9.31 -32.21 24.51
N PHE A 569 9.61 -31.44 25.54
CA PHE A 569 10.26 -31.90 26.76
C PHE A 569 9.28 -31.86 27.93
N GLU A 570 8.93 -33.02 28.46
CA GLU A 570 8.02 -33.16 29.59
C GLU A 570 8.80 -33.53 30.85
N TYR A 571 8.59 -32.78 31.93
CA TYR A 571 9.23 -33.09 33.19
C TYR A 571 8.68 -34.38 33.80
N ALA A 572 9.58 -35.31 34.15
CA ALA A 572 9.23 -36.58 34.78
C ALA A 572 9.70 -36.60 36.25
N PRO A 573 8.87 -36.17 37.22
CA PRO A 573 9.26 -36.15 38.62
C PRO A 573 9.57 -37.54 39.18
N ASP A 574 8.94 -38.59 38.64
CA ASP A 574 9.20 -39.97 39.00
C ASP A 574 10.63 -40.43 38.67
N GLN A 575 11.17 -40.01 37.52
CA GLN A 575 12.56 -40.30 37.15
C GLN A 575 13.54 -39.66 38.14
N ILE A 576 13.27 -38.42 38.60
CA ILE A 576 14.07 -37.75 39.64
C ILE A 576 13.96 -38.46 40.99
N LEU A 577 12.77 -38.91 41.39
CA LEU A 577 12.57 -39.66 42.64
C LEU A 577 13.25 -41.04 42.62
N MET A 578 13.42 -41.62 41.45
CA MET A 578 14.15 -42.87 41.23
C MET A 578 15.65 -42.67 41.03
N PHE A 579 16.15 -41.43 41.05
CA PHE A 579 17.56 -41.16 40.86
C PHE A 579 18.43 -41.79 41.96
N PRO A 580 19.61 -42.34 41.62
CA PRO A 580 20.48 -42.97 42.60
C PRO A 580 20.97 -42.00 43.68
N THR A 581 20.59 -42.26 44.93
CA THR A 581 21.07 -41.47 46.09
C THR A 581 22.60 -41.45 46.22
N LYS A 582 23.30 -42.43 45.66
CA LYS A 582 24.77 -42.51 45.61
C LYS A 582 25.38 -41.48 44.65
N LEU A 583 24.65 -41.07 43.61
CA LEU A 583 25.09 -40.08 42.63
C LEU A 583 24.69 -38.64 43.02
N GLY A 584 23.78 -38.49 43.97
CA GLY A 584 23.33 -37.19 44.45
C GLY A 584 24.39 -36.44 45.28
N ALA A 585 24.46 -35.13 45.12
CA ALA A 585 25.33 -34.30 45.96
C ALA A 585 24.85 -34.34 47.42
N ARG A 586 25.66 -34.93 48.31
CA ARG A 586 25.43 -34.82 49.77
C ARG A 586 25.59 -33.37 50.20
N LYS A 587 24.49 -32.63 50.27
CA LYS A 587 24.43 -31.35 50.99
C LYS A 587 23.77 -31.61 52.35
N ILE A 588 24.51 -31.30 53.41
CA ILE A 588 24.11 -31.27 54.83
C ILE A 588 24.43 -32.56 55.62
N SER A 589 25.57 -32.52 56.33
CA SER A 589 25.74 -33.26 57.59
C SER A 589 25.19 -32.37 58.70
N TRP A 590 23.94 -32.59 59.11
CA TRP A 590 23.44 -31.97 60.33
C TRP A 590 24.00 -32.73 61.54
N LYS A 591 24.70 -32.02 62.42
CA LYS A 591 25.16 -32.56 63.70
C LYS A 591 24.63 -31.65 64.80
N GLU A 592 23.80 -32.20 65.67
CA GLU A 592 23.40 -31.52 66.90
C GLU A 592 24.66 -31.24 67.72
N VAL A 593 24.88 -29.98 68.06
CA VAL A 593 25.92 -29.58 69.00
C VAL A 593 25.18 -29.39 70.33
N ALA A 594 25.58 -30.15 71.36
CA ALA A 594 24.98 -30.00 72.68
C ALA A 594 25.15 -28.54 73.17
N PRO A 595 24.13 -27.96 73.81
CA PRO A 595 24.06 -26.53 74.14
C PRO A 595 25.16 -26.04 75.08
#